data_AF-A0A010T512-F1
#
_entry.id   AF-A0A010T512-F1
#
_cell.length_a   1.000
_cell.length_b   1.000
_cell.length_c   1.000
_cell.angle_alpha   90.00
_cell.angle_beta   90.00
_cell.angle_gamma   90.00
#
_symmetry.space_group_name_H-M   'P 1'
#
loop_
_entity.id
_entity.type
_entity.pdbx_description
1 polymer ?
#
loop_
_entity_poly.entity_id
_entity_poly.type
_entity_poly.pdbx_seq_one_letter_code
_entity_poly.pdbx_strand_id
1 'polypeptide(L)'
;MPTLSENVCYLGYVAWCLRRKHGYLVGIAIIDEQTLFKARMGEQVCQIERFCRQQKPQVEQQGIEALALKWLDQHATEYSHETVRQAFAQ
;
A
#
# COMPACT_ATOMS: atom_id res chain seq x y z
N MET A 1 5.72 -7.36 -9.02
CA MET A 1 4.67 -6.59 -8.30
C MET A 1 3.83 -7.59 -7.53
N PRO A 2 3.37 -7.28 -6.31
CA PRO A 2 2.45 -8.16 -5.60
C PRO A 2 1.20 -8.36 -6.46
N THR A 3 0.94 -9.61 -6.81
CA THR A 3 -0.20 -10.01 -7.64
C THR A 3 -1.34 -10.43 -6.72
N LEU A 4 -2.47 -9.73 -6.82
CA LEU A 4 -3.73 -10.20 -6.25
C LEU A 4 -4.24 -11.35 -7.12
N SER A 5 -4.79 -12.40 -6.51
CA SER A 5 -5.44 -13.46 -7.28
C SER A 5 -6.68 -12.91 -7.99
N GLU A 6 -7.02 -13.46 -9.16
CA GLU A 6 -8.16 -13.02 -9.97
C GLU A 6 -9.51 -13.06 -9.24
N ASN A 7 -9.63 -13.90 -8.20
CA ASN A 7 -10.85 -14.09 -7.40
C ASN A 7 -10.80 -13.44 -6.01
N VAL A 8 -9.91 -12.47 -5.79
CA VAL A 8 -9.90 -11.72 -4.52
C VAL A 8 -11.17 -10.89 -4.40
N CYS A 9 -11.90 -11.12 -3.32
CA CYS A 9 -13.05 -10.31 -2.90
C CYS A 9 -12.82 -9.81 -1.49
N TYR A 10 -12.97 -8.49 -1.30
CA TYR A 10 -12.88 -7.85 0.01
C TYR A 10 -14.20 -7.19 0.34
N LEU A 11 -14.65 -7.36 1.57
CA LEU A 11 -15.84 -6.67 2.06
C LEU A 11 -15.51 -5.21 2.33
N GLY A 12 -16.44 -4.33 1.98
CA GLY A 12 -16.30 -2.90 2.18
C GLY A 12 -17.58 -2.14 1.88
N TYR A 13 -17.59 -0.86 2.20
CA TYR A 13 -18.66 0.07 1.86
C TYR A 13 -18.13 1.22 1.00
N VAL A 14 -19.02 1.84 0.23
CA VAL A 14 -18.69 3.04 -0.55
C VAL A 14 -18.51 4.21 0.40
N ALA A 15 -17.27 4.67 0.58
CA ALA A 15 -16.93 5.82 1.43
C ALA A 15 -17.17 7.15 0.71
N TRP A 16 -16.98 7.18 -0.61
CA TRP A 16 -17.28 8.33 -1.45
C TRP A 16 -17.42 7.91 -2.92
N CYS A 17 -18.12 8.72 -3.70
CA CYS A 17 -18.32 8.51 -5.12
C CYS A 17 -18.21 9.84 -5.86
N LEU A 18 -17.36 9.88 -6.90
CA LEU A 18 -17.10 11.07 -7.71
C LEU A 18 -17.41 10.78 -9.18
N ARG A 19 -18.40 11.50 -9.73
CA ARG A 19 -18.74 11.44 -11.16
C ARG A 19 -17.61 12.02 -12.01
N ARG A 20 -17.23 11.32 -13.08
CA ARG A 20 -16.29 11.79 -14.12
C ARG A 20 -17.01 11.85 -15.47
N LYS A 21 -16.33 12.38 -16.50
CA LYS A 21 -16.88 12.42 -17.87
C LYS A 21 -17.31 11.03 -18.38
N HIS A 22 -16.54 10.00 -18.03
CA HIS A 22 -16.81 8.61 -18.39
C HIS A 22 -16.74 7.74 -17.14
N GLY A 23 -17.88 7.59 -16.43
CA GLY A 23 -18.00 6.73 -15.26
C GLY A 23 -17.82 7.43 -13.91
N TYR A 24 -17.52 6.65 -12.88
CA TYR A 24 -17.37 7.08 -11.50
C TYR A 24 -16.05 6.62 -10.93
N LEU A 25 -15.42 7.48 -10.13
CA LEU A 25 -14.34 7.08 -9.23
C LEU A 25 -14.98 6.82 -7.87
N VAL A 26 -14.82 5.61 -7.35
CA VAL A 26 -15.43 5.17 -6.10
C VAL A 26 -14.34 4.83 -5.10
N GLY A 27 -14.41 5.40 -3.89
CA GLY A 27 -13.60 4.99 -2.77
C GLY A 27 -14.32 3.93 -1.95
N ILE A 28 -13.68 2.78 -1.73
CA ILE A 28 -14.20 1.69 -0.91
C ILE A 28 -13.40 1.66 0.40
N ALA A 29 -14.09 1.70 1.54
CA ALA A 29 -13.49 1.46 2.85
C ALA A 29 -13.50 -0.04 3.17
N ILE A 30 -12.35 -0.59 3.53
CA ILE A 30 -12.20 -1.98 3.97
C ILE A 30 -12.67 -2.10 5.42
N ILE A 31 -13.50 -3.10 5.72
CA ILE A 31 -14.10 -3.29 7.05
C ILE A 31 -13.44 -4.37 7.90
N ASP A 32 -12.47 -5.09 7.34
CA ASP A 32 -11.74 -6.15 8.02
C ASP A 32 -10.28 -5.75 8.24
N GLU A 33 -9.84 -5.77 9.50
CA GLU A 33 -8.49 -5.36 9.92
C GLU A 33 -7.41 -6.16 9.18
N GLN A 34 -7.59 -7.47 9.10
CA GLN A 34 -6.62 -8.35 8.46
C GLN A 34 -6.52 -8.11 6.95
N THR A 35 -7.63 -7.84 6.30
CA THR A 35 -7.71 -7.47 4.89
C THR A 35 -7.06 -6.13 4.63
N LEU A 36 -7.33 -5.12 5.46
CA LEU A 36 -6.70 -3.80 5.32
C LEU A 36 -5.18 -3.91 5.53
N PHE A 37 -4.73 -4.67 6.53
CA PHE A 37 -3.31 -4.91 6.76
C PHE A 37 -2.64 -5.60 5.55
N LYS A 38 -3.24 -6.65 4.99
CA LYS A 38 -2.73 -7.31 3.79
C LYS A 38 -2.65 -6.36 2.59
N ALA A 39 -3.66 -5.52 2.39
CA ALA A 39 -3.66 -4.51 1.33
C ALA A 39 -2.52 -3.49 1.52
N ARG A 40 -2.30 -3.04 2.77
CA ARG A 40 -1.20 -2.12 3.15
C ARG A 40 0.18 -2.73 2.92
N MET A 41 0.37 -4.03 3.16
CA MET A 41 1.62 -4.72 2.81
C MET A 41 1.88 -4.68 1.29
N GLY A 42 0.85 -4.85 0.48
CA GLY A 42 0.96 -4.69 -0.98
C GLY A 42 1.37 -3.26 -1.38
N GLU A 43 0.76 -2.26 -0.75
CA GLU A 43 1.13 -0.85 -0.94
C GLU A 43 2.59 -0.59 -0.56
N GLN A 44 3.07 -1.16 0.55
CA GLN A 44 4.45 -1.01 1.01
C GLN A 44 5.46 -1.43 -0.07
N VAL A 45 5.23 -2.58 -0.72
CA VAL A 45 6.08 -3.07 -1.81
C VAL A 45 6.07 -2.09 -3.00
N CYS A 46 4.91 -1.51 -3.34
CA CYS A 46 4.80 -0.51 -4.40
C CYS A 46 5.55 0.78 -4.06
N GLN A 47 5.56 1.21 -2.81
CA GLN A 47 6.30 2.40 -2.38
C GLN A 47 7.81 2.19 -2.40
N ILE A 48 8.29 1.03 -1.94
CA ILE A 48 9.70 0.63 -2.03
C ILE A 48 10.16 0.64 -3.49
N GLU A 49 9.36 0.05 -4.38
CA GLU A 49 9.65 -0.03 -5.82
C GLU A 49 9.77 1.37 -6.43
N ARG A 50 8.80 2.25 -6.14
CA ARG A 50 8.81 3.65 -6.57
C ARG A 50 10.03 4.39 -6.03
N PHE A 51 10.38 4.21 -4.76
CA PHE A 51 11.53 4.85 -4.12
C PHE A 51 12.85 4.45 -4.79
N CYS A 52 13.04 3.16 -5.10
CA CYS A 52 14.19 2.66 -5.84
C CYS A 52 14.24 3.25 -7.26
N ARG A 53 13.11 3.32 -7.97
CA ARG A 53 13.03 3.97 -9.30
C ARG A 53 13.40 5.45 -9.28
N GLN A 54 13.10 6.15 -8.19
CA GLN A 54 13.44 7.57 -8.04
C GLN A 54 14.93 7.79 -7.70
N GLN A 55 15.61 6.79 -7.16
CA GLN A 55 17.02 6.83 -6.78
C GLN A 55 17.90 5.95 -7.67
N LYS A 56 17.61 5.84 -8.97
CA LYS A 56 18.39 5.02 -9.92
C LYS A 56 19.92 5.16 -9.78
N PRO A 57 20.50 6.38 -9.67
CA PRO A 57 21.95 6.50 -9.51
C PRO A 57 22.49 5.84 -8.24
N GLN A 58 21.72 5.87 -7.15
CA GLN A 58 22.07 5.21 -5.89
C GLN A 58 21.82 3.70 -5.95
N VAL A 59 20.83 3.22 -6.70
CA VAL A 59 20.63 1.79 -6.98
C VAL A 59 21.85 1.22 -7.70
N GLU A 60 22.40 1.94 -8.68
CA GLU A 60 23.60 1.52 -9.42
C GLU A 60 24.85 1.46 -8.51
N GLN A 61 24.91 2.27 -7.46
CA GLN A 61 26.05 2.33 -6.53
C GLN A 61 25.93 1.34 -5.35
N GLN A 62 24.74 1.20 -4.77
CA GLN A 62 24.51 0.50 -3.49
C GLN A 62 23.65 -0.76 -3.64
N GLY A 63 23.01 -0.95 -4.79
CA GLY A 63 22.07 -2.04 -5.03
C GLY A 63 20.65 -1.72 -4.56
N ILE A 64 19.69 -2.45 -5.14
CA ILE A 64 18.26 -2.29 -4.85
C ILE A 64 17.89 -2.67 -3.41
N GLU A 65 18.58 -3.68 -2.85
CA GLU A 65 18.32 -4.19 -1.50
C GLU A 65 18.68 -3.16 -0.42
N ALA A 66 19.84 -2.52 -0.54
CA ALA A 66 20.28 -1.50 0.41
C ALA A 66 19.30 -0.30 0.45
N LEU A 67 18.79 0.12 -0.70
CA LEU A 67 17.79 1.18 -0.76
C LEU A 67 16.43 0.75 -0.22
N ALA A 68 16.02 -0.50 -0.43
CA ALA A 68 14.81 -1.04 0.16
C ALA A 68 14.90 -1.09 1.69
N LEU A 69 16.04 -1.52 2.25
CA LEU A 69 16.29 -1.50 3.70
C LEU A 69 16.27 -0.08 4.27
N LYS A 70 16.89 0.88 3.56
CA LYS A 70 16.85 2.30 3.94
C LYS A 70 15.41 2.83 3.97
N TRP A 71 14.59 2.45 3.01
CA TRP A 71 13.18 2.83 3.00
C TRP A 71 12.41 2.21 4.16
N LEU A 72 12.67 0.92 4.46
CA LEU A 72 12.05 0.22 5.58
C LEU A 72 12.37 0.88 6.92
N ASP A 73 13.64 1.27 7.15
CA ASP A 73 14.06 1.95 8.37
C ASP A 73 13.27 3.25 8.64
N GLN A 74 12.91 3.96 7.57
CA GLN A 74 12.20 5.23 7.65
C GLN A 74 10.68 5.08 7.77
N HIS A 75 10.10 4.02 7.18
CA HIS A 75 8.65 3.96 6.94
C HIS A 75 7.96 2.70 7.45
N ALA A 76 8.66 1.63 7.83
CA ALA A 76 8.02 0.35 8.15
C ALA A 76 6.96 0.44 9.26
N THR A 77 7.15 1.32 10.25
CA THR A 77 6.19 1.53 11.34
C THR A 77 4.82 2.01 10.85
N GLU A 78 4.75 2.81 9.78
CA GLU A 78 3.49 3.29 9.18
C GLU A 78 2.64 2.17 8.56
N TYR A 79 3.26 1.03 8.28
CA TYR A 79 2.63 -0.14 7.70
C TYR A 79 2.42 -1.26 8.74
N SER A 80 2.76 -1.02 10.01
CA SER A 80 2.59 -2.00 11.07
C SER A 80 1.11 -2.37 11.29
N HIS A 81 0.88 -3.57 11.82
CA HIS A 81 -0.47 -4.02 12.17
C HIS A 81 -1.10 -3.13 13.25
N GLU A 82 -0.29 -2.58 14.16
CA GLU A 82 -0.74 -1.67 15.21
C GLU A 82 -1.32 -0.38 14.62
N THR A 83 -0.67 0.20 13.61
CA THR A 83 -1.19 1.39 12.90
C THR A 83 -2.55 1.11 12.26
N VAL A 84 -2.75 -0.08 11.69
CA VAL A 84 -4.03 -0.51 11.11
C VAL A 84 -5.08 -0.68 12.21
N ARG A 85 -4.73 -1.38 13.29
CA ARG A 85 -5.62 -1.59 14.45
C ARG A 85 -6.12 -0.28 15.04
N GLN A 86 -5.25 0.70 15.18
CA GLN A 86 -5.62 2.04 15.67
C GLN A 86 -6.65 2.73 14.77
N ALA A 87 -6.60 2.52 13.45
CA ALA A 87 -7.57 3.08 12.51
C ALA A 87 -8.97 2.45 12.62
N PHE A 88 -9.09 1.23 13.16
CA PHE A 88 -10.38 0.59 13.45
C PHE A 88 -10.91 0.86 14.86
N ALA A 89 -10.09 1.41 15.76
CA ALA A 89 -10.45 1.71 17.14
C ALA A 89 -11.06 3.12 17.33
N GLN A 90 -11.15 3.91 16.25
CA GLN A 90 -11.71 5.27 16.21
C GLN A 90 -13.09 5.27 15.56
#